data_AF-A0A8C3FSR4-F1
#
_entry.id   AF-A0A8C3FSR4-F1
#
_cell.length_a   1.000
_cell.length_b   1.000
_cell.length_c   1.000
_cell.angle_alpha   90.00
_cell.angle_beta   90.00
_cell.angle_gamma   90.00
#
_symmetry.space_group_name_H-M   'P 1'
#
loop_
_entity.id
_entity.type
_entity.pdbx_description
1 polymer ?
#
loop_
_entity_poly.entity_id
_entity_poly.type
_entity_poly.pdbx_seq_one_letter_code
_entity_poly.pdbx_strand_id
1 'polypeptide(L)' 'MLPYLHSNNNFFIWQIGCSQYQQTKDQRKIVCTRIYKPVCGTDGVTYSNECYLCEKILGSNVRLAHQGQCKVKVMAHFY' A
#
# COMPACT_ATOMS: atom_id res chain seq x y z
N MET A 1 -14.19 26.96 12.36
CA MET A 1 -15.26 26.19 13.03
C MET A 1 -15.59 25.00 12.14
N LEU A 2 -15.12 23.78 12.32
CA LEU A 2 -14.13 23.18 13.21
C LEU A 2 -13.09 22.47 12.30
N PRO A 3 -11.79 22.64 12.56
CA PRO A 3 -10.73 21.99 11.81
C PRO A 3 -10.80 20.48 12.07
N TYR A 4 -10.80 19.64 11.04
CA TYR A 4 -10.59 18.20 11.22
C TYR A 4 -9.13 18.00 11.64
N LEU A 5 -8.99 18.03 12.95
CA LEU A 5 -7.88 17.68 13.82
C LEU A 5 -6.90 16.71 13.14
N HIS A 6 -5.64 17.14 13.04
CA HIS A 6 -4.52 16.23 13.25
C HIS A 6 -4.73 15.59 14.63
N SER A 7 -5.35 14.41 14.68
CA SER A 7 -5.51 13.65 15.91
C SER A 7 -4.20 12.94 16.21
N ASN A 8 -3.49 13.51 17.18
CA ASN A 8 -2.50 12.83 17.99
C ASN A 8 -3.27 11.89 18.93
N ASN A 9 -3.42 10.62 18.56
CA ASN A 9 -3.87 9.53 19.44
C ASN A 9 -3.52 8.20 18.77
N ASN A 10 -3.16 7.22 19.60
CA ASN A 10 -2.74 5.87 19.27
C ASN A 10 -3.84 5.06 18.52
N PHE A 11 -4.15 5.46 17.29
CA PHE A 11 -5.14 4.87 16.36
C PHE A 11 -4.47 4.52 15.02
N PHE A 12 -3.17 4.23 15.06
CA PHE A 12 -2.38 3.77 13.93
C PHE A 12 -2.54 2.26 13.77
N ILE A 13 -3.64 1.83 13.16
CA ILE A 13 -3.76 0.48 12.62
C ILE A 13 -3.51 0.55 11.11
N TRP A 14 -2.23 0.62 10.73
CA TRP A 14 -1.67 0.27 9.42
C TRP A 14 -2.44 0.69 8.16
N GLN A 15 -2.80 1.96 8.01
CA GLN A 15 -3.36 2.48 6.74
C GLN A 15 -2.28 3.15 5.89
N ILE A 16 -2.20 2.76 4.62
CA ILE A 16 -1.33 3.40 3.64
C ILE A 16 -1.96 4.71 3.14
N GLY A 17 -1.28 5.84 3.37
CA GLY A 17 -1.75 7.16 2.94
C GLY A 17 -1.38 7.45 1.49
N CYS A 18 -2.25 7.16 0.53
CA CYS A 18 -1.94 7.36 -0.90
C CYS A 18 -1.91 8.82 -1.36
N SER A 19 -2.49 9.74 -0.58
CA SER A 19 -2.55 11.17 -0.90
C SER A 19 -1.17 11.85 -0.96
N GLN A 20 -0.12 11.20 -0.43
CA GLN A 20 1.25 11.72 -0.46
C GLN A 20 1.96 11.52 -1.81
N TYR A 21 1.43 10.66 -2.69
CA TYR A 21 2.07 10.36 -3.96
C TYR A 21 1.51 11.22 -5.10
N GLN A 22 2.41 11.80 -5.89
CA GLN A 22 2.04 12.68 -7.00
C GLN A 22 1.38 11.88 -8.12
N GLN A 23 0.11 12.19 -8.37
CA GLN A 23 -0.65 11.68 -9.50
C GLN A 23 -0.37 12.55 -10.74
N THR A 24 -0.22 11.92 -11.91
CA THR A 24 -0.21 12.64 -13.18
C THR A 24 -1.60 13.23 -13.43
N LYS A 25 -1.69 14.51 -13.83
CA LYS A 25 -2.96 15.20 -14.10
C LYS A 25 -3.83 14.54 -15.18
N ASP A 26 -3.25 13.69 -16.03
CA ASP A 26 -3.90 13.18 -17.23
C ASP A 26 -4.34 11.71 -17.16
N GLN A 27 -3.74 10.87 -16.29
CA GLN A 27 -3.93 9.41 -16.40
C GLN A 27 -4.18 8.64 -15.09
N ARG A 28 -4.51 9.31 -13.97
CA ARG A 28 -4.64 8.65 -12.64
C ARG A 28 -3.44 7.74 -12.30
N LYS A 29 -2.29 7.99 -12.92
CA LYS A 29 -1.07 7.22 -12.77
C LYS A 29 -0.24 7.84 -11.67
N ILE A 30 0.24 7.02 -10.75
CA ILE A 30 1.12 7.48 -9.67
C ILE A 30 2.57 7.39 -10.14
N VAL A 31 3.35 8.44 -9.94
CA VAL A 31 4.79 8.39 -10.19
C VAL A 31 5.49 7.81 -8.97
N CYS A 32 6.01 6.59 -9.11
CA CYS A 32 6.67 5.87 -8.03
C CYS A 32 8.19 5.85 -8.17
N THR A 33 8.88 5.99 -7.04
CA THR A 33 10.33 5.74 -6.98
C THR A 33 10.61 4.25 -7.06
N ARG A 34 11.82 3.89 -7.49
CA ARG A 34 12.28 2.49 -7.57
C ARG A 34 12.85 1.97 -6.24
N ILE A 35 12.53 2.62 -5.11
CA ILE A 35 12.99 2.20 -3.80
C ILE A 35 12.29 0.89 -3.44
N TYR A 36 13.07 -0.11 -3.03
CA TYR A 36 12.54 -1.38 -2.59
C TYR A 36 12.23 -1.35 -1.09
N LYS A 37 10.93 -1.31 -0.75
CA LYS A 37 10.37 -1.32 0.60
C LYS A 37 9.06 -2.12 0.58
N PRO A 38 9.13 -3.46 0.47
CA PRO A 38 8.00 -4.27 0.06
C PRO A 38 6.84 -4.22 1.05
N VAL A 39 5.62 -4.31 0.52
CA VAL A 39 4.36 -4.38 1.29
C VAL A 39 3.45 -5.46 0.72
N CYS A 40 2.59 -6.03 1.57
CA CYS A 40 1.64 -7.06 1.17
C CYS A 40 0.25 -6.45 1.02
N GLY A 41 -0.38 -6.67 -0.14
CA GLY A 41 -1.76 -6.30 -0.39
C GLY A 41 -2.76 -7.32 0.16
N THR A 42 -4.01 -6.91 0.36
CA THR A 42 -5.12 -7.80 0.73
C THR A 42 -5.47 -8.83 -0.35
N ASP A 43 -4.94 -8.64 -1.56
CA ASP A 43 -4.98 -9.58 -2.68
C ASP A 43 -3.89 -10.67 -2.61
N GLY A 44 -3.03 -10.64 -1.58
CA GLY A 44 -1.91 -11.56 -1.43
C GLY A 44 -0.72 -11.27 -2.36
N VAL A 45 -0.73 -10.12 -3.05
CA VAL A 45 0.36 -9.70 -3.93
C VAL A 45 1.34 -8.84 -3.15
N THR A 46 2.64 -9.08 -3.38
CA THR A 46 3.70 -8.24 -2.84
C THR A 46 3.97 -7.08 -3.79
N TYR A 47 3.84 -5.85 -3.29
CA TYR A 47 4.17 -4.63 -4.01
C TYR A 47 5.55 -4.13 -3.61
N SER A 48 6.37 -3.69 -4.56
CA SER A 48 7.77 -3.29 -4.31
C SER A 48 7.91 -2.14 -3.32
N ASN A 49 6.91 -1.27 -3.25
CA ASN A 49 6.75 -0.26 -2.22
C ASN A 49 5.29 0.20 -2.11
N GLU A 50 5.04 1.00 -1.09
CA GLU A 50 3.76 1.64 -0.80
C GLU A 50 3.19 2.41 -2.01
N CYS A 51 4.03 3.10 -2.79
CA CYS A 51 3.55 3.83 -3.96
C CYS A 51 2.91 2.92 -5.02
N TYR A 52 3.53 1.76 -5.31
CA TYR A 52 2.97 0.78 -6.24
C TYR A 52 1.67 0.16 -5.73
N LEU A 53 1.54 -0.06 -4.41
CA LEU A 53 0.27 -0.46 -3.82
C LEU A 53 -0.80 0.62 -3.99
N CYS A 54 -0.44 1.89 -3.81
CA CYS A 54 -1.34 3.02 -4.03
C CYS A 54 -1.82 3.14 -5.48
N GLU A 55 -0.95 2.86 -6.45
CA GLU A 55 -1.37 2.81 -7.86
C GLU A 55 -2.47 1.77 -8.07
N LYS A 56 -2.34 0.61 -7.42
CA LYS A 56 -3.37 -0.44 -7.47
C LYS A 56 -4.66 -0.05 -6.76
N ILE A 57 -4.57 0.62 -5.60
CA ILE A 57 -5.73 1.07 -4.81
C ILE A 57 -6.64 1.98 -5.65
N LEU A 58 -6.07 2.82 -6.53
CA LEU A 58 -6.85 3.71 -7.39
C LEU A 58 -7.67 2.99 -8.47
N GLY A 59 -7.29 1.76 -8.82
CA GLY A 59 -7.93 0.98 -9.89
C GLY A 59 -8.56 -0.33 -9.42
N SER A 60 -8.54 -0.67 -8.13
CA SER A 60 -8.99 -1.97 -7.61
C SER A 60 -9.32 -1.90 -6.12
N ASN A 61 -10.11 -2.85 -5.62
CA ASN A 61 -10.42 -2.98 -4.19
C ASN A 61 -9.29 -3.74 -3.44
N VAL A 62 -8.08 -3.21 -3.51
CA VAL A 62 -6.92 -3.72 -2.76
C VAL A 62 -6.63 -2.74 -1.63
N ARG A 63 -6.15 -3.23 -0.49
CA ARG A 63 -5.68 -2.41 0.63
C ARG A 63 -4.35 -2.97 1.13
N LEU A 64 -3.66 -2.23 2.00
CA LEU A 64 -2.53 -2.78 2.73
C LEU A 64 -3.01 -3.90 3.66
N ALA A 65 -2.47 -5.11 3.50
CA ALA A 65 -2.66 -6.19 4.45
C ALA A 65 -1.66 -6.06 5.61
N HIS A 66 -0.37 -5.97 5.28
CA HIS A 66 0.70 -5.75 6.25
C HIS A 66 1.98 -5.22 5.58
N GLN A 67 2.90 -4.71 6.38
CA GLN A 67 4.24 -4.34 5.94
C GLN A 67 5.09 -5.57 5.61
N GLY A 68 6.04 -5.44 4.69
CA GLY A 68 6.87 -6.54 4.21
C GLY A 68 6.24 -7.35 3.08
N GLN A 69 6.97 -8.33 2.55
CA GLN A 69 6.48 -9.22 1.50
C GLN A 69 5.36 -10.13 2.01
N CYS A 70 4.44 -10.51 1.13
CA CYS A 70 3.49 -11.57 1.44
C CYS A 70 4.23 -12.90 1.65
N LYS A 71 3.72 -13.72 2.57
CA LYS A 71 4.24 -15.07 2.77
C LYS A 71 3.91 -15.92 1.55
N VAL A 72 4.92 -16.26 0.76
CA VAL A 72 4.77 -17.34 -0.23
C VAL A 72 4.50 -18.61 0.56
N LYS A 73 3.37 -19.27 0.29
CA LYS A 73 3.19 -20.64 0.74
C LYS A 73 4.18 -21.47 -0.06
N VAL A 74 5.37 -21.65 0.50
CA VAL A 74 6.27 -22.70 0.01
C VAL A 74 5.49 -23.97 0.24
N MET A 75 4.99 -24.56 -0.84
CA MET A 75 4.49 -25.92 -0.81
C MET A 75 5.73 -26.76 -0.56
N ALA A 76 6.05 -26.96 0.71
CA ALA A 76 6.96 -28.02 1.11
C ALA A 76 6.31 -29.29 0.56
N HIS A 77 6.83 -29.77 -0.56
CA HIS A 77 6.56 -31.12 -1.00
C HIS A 77 7.05 -32.02 0.13
N PHE A 78 6.10 -32.47 0.94
CA PHE A 78 6.30 -33.59 1.85
C PHE A 78 6.56 -34.81 0.95
N TYR A 79 7.83 -35.17 0.80
CA TYR A 79 8.25 -36.52 0.46
C TYR A 79 8.73 -37.20 1.75
#